data_AF-A0A9Y2AWK4-F1
#
_entry.id   AF-A0A9Y2AWK4-F1
#
_cell.length_a   1.000
_cell.length_b   1.000
_cell.length_c   1.000
_cell.angle_alpha   90.00
_cell.angle_beta   90.00
_cell.angle_gamma   90.00
#
_symmetry.space_group_name_H-M   'P 1'
#
loop_
_entity.id
_entity.type
_entity.pdbx_description
1 polymer ?
#
loop_
_entity_poly.entity_id
_entity_poly.type
_entity_poly.pdbx_seq_one_letter_code
_entity_poly.pdbx_strand_id
1 'polypeptide(L)'
;MAHIAKLRLLLASAFGPAIALLLLLSFAGYVVLGSNGVLAWGDYTRQLRAAQAELKKTQAARAELRNRVDLLDPRRVDPDLSDELIRRQLGVIHHDEVIVPLN
;
A
#
# COMPACT_ATOMS: atom_id res chain seq x y z
N MET A 1 25.81 -63.65 -8.10
CA MET A 1 24.57 -63.26 -8.81
C MET A 1 23.46 -62.76 -7.87
N ALA A 2 23.11 -63.49 -6.80
CA ALA A 2 22.00 -63.12 -5.89
C ALA A 2 22.14 -61.76 -5.18
N HIS A 3 23.36 -61.36 -4.81
CA HIS A 3 23.60 -60.07 -4.13
C HIS A 3 23.30 -58.84 -5.02
N ILE A 4 23.55 -58.93 -6.33
CA ILE A 4 23.31 -57.85 -7.29
C ILE A 4 21.79 -57.67 -7.50
N ALA A 5 21.05 -58.77 -7.58
CA ALA A 5 19.59 -58.73 -7.67
C ALA A 5 18.95 -58.13 -6.41
N LYS A 6 19.47 -58.50 -5.23
CA LYS A 6 19.01 -57.95 -3.94
C LYS A 6 19.30 -56.45 -3.80
N LEU A 7 20.47 -56.00 -4.24
CA LEU A 7 20.84 -54.57 -4.26
C LEU A 7 19.93 -53.76 -5.19
N ARG A 8 19.63 -54.29 -6.40
CA ARG A 8 18.72 -53.63 -7.35
C ARG A 8 17.30 -53.49 -6.80
N LEU A 9 16.82 -54.51 -6.10
CA LEU A 9 15.49 -54.48 -5.47
C LEU A 9 15.41 -53.43 -4.35
N LEU A 10 16.47 -53.31 -3.55
CA LEU A 10 16.58 -52.29 -2.49
C LEU A 10 16.68 -50.86 -3.05
N LEU A 11 17.44 -50.67 -4.12
CA LEU A 11 17.51 -49.38 -4.82
C LEU A 11 16.17 -49.00 -5.45
N ALA A 12 15.46 -49.97 -6.05
CA ALA A 12 14.14 -49.73 -6.63
C ALA A 12 13.09 -49.35 -5.57
N SER A 13 13.11 -49.98 -4.39
CA SER A 13 12.19 -49.63 -3.30
C SER A 13 12.52 -48.29 -2.63
N ALA A 14 13.81 -47.90 -2.61
CA ALA A 14 14.25 -46.61 -2.07
C ALA A 14 13.97 -45.41 -2.98
N PHE A 15 13.68 -45.64 -4.26
CA PHE A 15 13.49 -44.58 -5.25
C PHE A 15 12.27 -43.69 -4.96
N GLY A 16 11.12 -44.30 -4.60
CA GLY A 16 9.90 -43.57 -4.24
C GLY A 16 10.08 -42.64 -3.04
N PRO A 17 10.59 -43.14 -1.89
CA PRO A 17 10.92 -42.31 -0.74
C PRO A 17 11.93 -41.19 -1.04
N ALA A 18 12.93 -41.46 -1.87
CA ALA A 18 13.92 -40.45 -2.26
C ALA A 18 13.29 -39.30 -3.04
N ILE A 19 12.41 -39.59 -4.00
CA ILE A 19 11.66 -38.56 -4.74
C ILE A 19 10.76 -37.77 -3.80
N ALA A 20 10.05 -38.44 -2.88
CA ALA A 20 9.19 -37.77 -1.92
C ALA A 20 9.98 -36.78 -1.03
N LEU A 21 11.17 -37.17 -0.58
CA LEU A 21 12.08 -36.30 0.17
C LEU A 21 12.56 -35.10 -0.65
N LEU A 22 12.94 -35.31 -1.91
CA LEU A 22 13.36 -34.22 -2.80
C LEU A 22 12.23 -33.23 -3.06
N LEU A 23 11.00 -33.72 -3.28
CA LEU A 23 9.83 -32.86 -3.44
C LEU A 23 9.56 -32.06 -2.16
N LEU A 24 9.62 -32.70 -1.00
CA LEU A 24 9.39 -32.05 0.28
C LEU A 24 10.45 -30.96 0.56
N LEU A 25 11.71 -31.25 0.28
CA LEU A 25 12.81 -30.26 0.37
C LEU A 25 12.60 -29.11 -0.61
N SER A 26 12.17 -29.40 -1.84
CA SER A 26 11.86 -28.38 -2.85
C SER A 26 10.74 -27.45 -2.38
N PHE A 27 9.65 -28.01 -1.84
CA PHE A 27 8.56 -27.22 -1.28
C PHE A 27 9.00 -26.41 -0.06
N ALA A 28 9.75 -27.00 0.86
CA ALA A 28 10.27 -26.28 2.02
C ALA A 28 11.18 -25.12 1.59
N GLY A 29 12.07 -25.36 0.63
CA GLY A 29 12.93 -24.32 0.04
C GLY A 29 12.11 -23.22 -0.63
N TYR A 30 11.07 -23.57 -1.40
CA TYR A 30 10.20 -22.62 -2.07
C TYR A 30 9.38 -21.77 -1.10
N VAL A 31 8.96 -22.30 0.04
CA VAL A 31 8.26 -21.53 1.09
C VAL A 31 9.19 -20.48 1.72
N VAL A 32 10.49 -20.76 1.82
CA VAL A 32 11.46 -19.82 2.41
C VAL A 32 11.94 -18.80 1.39
N LEU A 33 12.44 -19.25 0.23
CA LEU A 33 13.08 -18.43 -0.81
C LEU A 33 12.15 -17.99 -1.94
N GLY A 34 10.92 -18.50 -2.00
CA GLY A 34 9.98 -18.16 -3.07
C GLY A 34 9.56 -16.68 -3.03
N SER A 35 9.02 -16.21 -4.15
CA SER A 35 8.53 -14.82 -4.28
C SER A 35 7.44 -14.46 -3.26
N ASN A 36 6.59 -15.43 -2.89
CA ASN A 36 5.59 -15.29 -1.83
C ASN A 36 6.05 -15.93 -0.50
N GLY A 37 7.35 -16.18 -0.36
CA GLY A 37 7.91 -16.84 0.80
C GLY A 37 8.00 -15.93 2.02
N VAL A 38 8.43 -16.52 3.13
CA VAL A 38 8.54 -15.81 4.42
C VAL A 38 9.53 -14.64 4.36
N LEU A 39 10.59 -14.75 3.55
CA LEU A 39 11.58 -13.68 3.37
C LEU A 39 10.97 -12.44 2.66
N ALA A 40 10.08 -12.64 1.70
CA ALA A 40 9.44 -11.56 0.94
C ALA A 40 8.37 -10.81 1.77
N TRP A 41 7.87 -11.42 2.86
CA TRP A 41 6.86 -10.81 3.73
C TRP A 41 7.25 -9.42 4.25
N GLY A 42 8.54 -9.22 4.57
CA GLY A 42 9.05 -7.94 5.02
C GLY A 42 8.93 -6.85 3.96
N ASP A 43 9.28 -7.17 2.71
CA ASP A 43 9.15 -6.26 1.58
C ASP A 43 7.69 -5.94 1.27
N TYR A 44 6.80 -6.94 1.27
CA TYR A 44 5.37 -6.70 1.09
C TYR A 44 4.79 -5.80 2.18
N THR A 45 5.17 -6.02 3.44
CA THR A 45 4.73 -5.18 4.55
C THR A 45 5.19 -3.73 4.37
N ARG A 46 6.44 -3.52 3.92
CA ARG A 46 6.96 -2.18 3.62
C ARG A 46 6.21 -1.50 2.49
N GLN A 47 6.01 -2.21 1.38
CA GLN A 47 5.26 -1.69 0.22
C GLN A 47 3.81 -1.34 0.60
N LEU A 48 3.15 -2.21 1.37
CA LEU A 48 1.80 -1.98 1.86
C LEU A 48 1.73 -0.73 2.75
N ARG A 49 2.68 -0.56 3.68
CA ARG A 49 2.75 0.64 4.53
C ARG A 49 2.98 1.91 3.72
N ALA A 50 3.85 1.87 2.71
CA ALA A 50 4.09 3.01 1.83
C ALA A 50 2.83 3.40 1.05
N ALA A 51 2.16 2.43 0.42
CA ALA A 51 0.91 2.65 -0.30
C ALA A 51 -0.21 3.17 0.61
N GLN A 52 -0.31 2.65 1.84
CA GLN A 52 -1.27 3.15 2.83
C GLN A 52 -0.97 4.58 3.28
N ALA A 53 0.30 4.95 3.43
CA ALA A 53 0.69 6.31 3.78
C ALA A 53 0.34 7.30 2.66
N GLU A 54 0.60 6.92 1.40
CA GLU A 54 0.20 7.71 0.24
C GLU A 54 -1.31 7.86 0.13
N LEU A 55 -2.05 6.76 0.31
CA LEU A 55 -3.51 6.75 0.31
C LEU A 55 -4.07 7.71 1.38
N LYS A 56 -3.52 7.70 2.60
CA LYS A 56 -3.93 8.63 3.67
C LYS A 56 -3.70 10.09 3.29
N LYS A 57 -2.55 10.42 2.68
CA LYS A 57 -2.26 11.78 2.22
C LYS A 57 -3.28 12.25 1.18
N THR A 58 -3.53 11.43 0.17
CA THR A 58 -4.46 11.75 -0.91
C THR A 58 -5.90 11.83 -0.42
N GLN A 59 -6.30 10.97 0.52
CA GLN A 59 -7.62 11.03 1.15
C GLN A 59 -7.82 12.31 1.96
N ALA A 60 -6.79 12.75 2.72
CA ALA A 60 -6.85 14.00 3.47
C ALA A 60 -7.01 15.21 2.54
N ALA A 61 -6.19 15.30 1.49
CA ALA A 61 -6.30 16.38 0.50
C ALA A 61 -7.67 16.36 -0.20
N ARG A 62 -8.18 15.17 -0.55
CA ARG A 62 -9.52 15.04 -1.12
C ARG A 62 -10.61 15.49 -0.15
N ALA A 63 -10.51 15.17 1.13
CA ALA A 63 -11.48 15.58 2.15
C ALA A 63 -11.49 17.09 2.33
N GLU A 64 -10.32 17.73 2.34
CA GLU A 64 -10.20 19.18 2.40
C GLU A 64 -10.84 19.86 1.18
N LEU A 65 -10.54 19.38 -0.04
CA LEU A 65 -11.13 19.90 -1.25
C LEU A 65 -12.65 19.69 -1.30
N ARG A 66 -13.13 18.51 -0.86
CA ARG A 66 -14.55 18.20 -0.74
C ARG A 66 -15.24 19.22 0.17
N ASN A 67 -14.67 19.48 1.35
CA ASN A 67 -15.22 20.46 2.28
C ASN A 67 -15.30 21.86 1.66
N ARG A 68 -14.25 22.30 0.96
CA ARG A 68 -14.26 23.61 0.27
C ARG A 68 -15.30 23.67 -0.84
N VAL A 69 -15.44 22.61 -1.62
CA VAL A 69 -16.46 22.54 -2.69
C VAL A 69 -17.86 22.59 -2.09
N ASP A 70 -18.09 21.86 -1.00
CA ASP A 70 -19.39 21.85 -0.31
C ASP A 70 -19.75 23.24 0.25
N LEU A 71 -18.76 23.98 0.77
CA LEU A 71 -18.93 25.37 1.22
C LEU A 71 -19.17 26.37 0.08
N LEU A 72 -18.80 26.02 -1.16
CA LEU A 72 -19.02 26.82 -2.36
C LEU A 72 -20.22 26.36 -3.20
N ASP A 73 -21.09 25.47 -2.67
CA ASP A 73 -22.30 25.02 -3.38
C ASP A 73 -23.19 26.24 -3.69
N PRO A 74 -23.52 26.53 -4.97
CA PRO A 74 -24.34 27.67 -5.38
C PRO A 74 -25.70 27.78 -4.68
N ARG A 75 -26.22 26.66 -4.16
CA ARG A 75 -27.50 26.61 -3.44
C ARG A 75 -27.37 27.02 -1.98
N ARG A 76 -26.16 26.98 -1.41
CA ARG A 76 -25.88 27.27 0.01
C ARG A 76 -24.42 27.68 0.23
N VAL A 77 -23.97 28.71 -0.49
CA VAL A 77 -22.62 29.27 -0.37
C VAL A 77 -22.38 29.81 1.04
N ASP A 78 -21.24 29.45 1.62
CA ASP A 78 -20.73 30.06 2.84
C ASP A 78 -20.19 31.48 2.53
N PRO A 79 -20.80 32.53 3.10
CA PRO A 79 -20.41 33.90 2.80
C PRO A 79 -18.99 34.23 3.25
N ASP A 80 -18.53 33.68 4.39
CA ASP A 80 -17.20 33.98 4.94
C ASP A 80 -16.10 33.38 4.05
N LEU A 81 -16.27 32.12 3.60
CA LEU A 81 -15.31 31.50 2.68
C LEU A 81 -15.31 32.20 1.31
N SER A 82 -16.47 32.65 0.83
CA SER A 82 -16.56 33.38 -0.44
C SER A 82 -15.87 34.74 -0.38
N ASP A 83 -16.06 35.50 0.70
CA ASP A 83 -15.40 36.80 0.91
C ASP A 83 -13.89 36.64 1.06
N GLU A 84 -13.45 35.62 1.80
CA GLU A 84 -12.04 35.29 1.94
C GLU A 84 -11.37 34.99 0.58
N LEU A 85 -12.02 34.19 -0.28
CA LEU A 85 -11.50 33.87 -1.61
C LEU A 85 -11.43 35.09 -2.52
N ILE A 86 -12.48 35.92 -2.52
CA ILE A 86 -12.51 37.19 -3.25
C ILE A 86 -11.34 38.08 -2.82
N ARG A 87 -11.15 38.25 -1.50
CA ARG A 87 -10.07 39.07 -0.96
C ARG A 87 -8.68 38.51 -1.29
N ARG A 88 -8.48 37.20 -1.17
CA ARG A 88 -7.20 36.53 -1.49
C ARG A 88 -6.85 36.57 -2.99
N GLN A 89 -7.82 36.37 -3.88
CA GLN A 89 -7.56 36.22 -5.32
C GLN A 89 -7.63 37.53 -6.09
N LEU A 90 -8.53 38.43 -5.71
CA LEU A 90 -8.75 39.70 -6.41
C LEU A 90 -8.10 40.89 -5.69
N GLY A 91 -7.65 40.71 -4.45
CA GLY A 91 -7.03 41.79 -3.66
C GLY A 91 -8.00 42.94 -3.34
N VAL A 92 -9.29 42.73 -3.55
CA VAL A 92 -10.33 43.72 -3.28
C VAL A 92 -10.74 43.66 -1.82
N ILE A 93 -10.86 44.82 -1.21
CA ILE A 93 -11.33 45.05 0.17
C ILE A 93 -12.52 45.99 0.11
N HIS A 94 -13.47 45.86 1.03
CA HIS A 94 -14.58 46.81 1.10
C HIS A 94 -14.02 48.20 1.43
N HIS A 95 -14.65 49.26 0.93
CA HIS A 95 -14.16 50.64 1.09
C HIS A 95 -14.01 51.05 2.57
N ASP A 96 -14.72 50.37 3.45
CA ASP A 96 -14.87 50.62 4.89
C ASP A 96 -14.01 49.69 5.77
N GLU A 97 -13.11 48.90 5.18
CA GLU A 97 -12.24 47.97 5.90
C GLU A 97 -10.81 48.50 6.12
N VAL A 98 -10.22 48.18 7.27
CA VAL A 98 -8.90 48.66 7.69
C VAL A 98 -7.95 47.48 7.90
N ILE A 99 -6.75 47.52 7.32
CA ILE A 99 -5.72 46.48 7.47
C ILE A 99 -4.97 46.69 8.79
N VAL A 100 -5.01 45.68 9.68
CA VAL A 100 -4.23 45.67 10.93
C VAL A 100 -3.00 44.77 10.75
N PRO A 101 -1.77 45.31 10.69
CA PRO A 101 -0.57 44.49 10.66
C PRO A 101 -0.40 43.77 12.01
N LEU A 102 -0.13 42.46 11.96
CA LEU A 102 0.24 41.67 13.12
C LEU A 102 1.77 41.76 13.28
N ASN A 103 2.20 42.36 14.39
CA ASN A 103 3.60 42.50 14.77
C ASN A 103 4.14 41.22 15.42
#